data_AF-A0A1Q8V4P9-F1
#
_entry.id   AF-A0A1Q8V4P9-F1
#
_cell.length_a   1.000
_cell.length_b   1.000
_cell.length_c   1.000
_cell.angle_alpha   90.00
_cell.angle_beta   90.00
_cell.angle_gamma   90.00
#
_symmetry.space_group_name_H-M   'P 1'
#
loop_
_entity.id
_entity.type
_entity.pdbx_description
1 polymer ?
#
loop_
_entity_poly.entity_id
_entity_poly.type
_entity_poly.pdbx_seq_one_letter_code
_entity_poly.pdbx_strand_id
1 'polypeptide(L)'
;MIYLDTSVALLALLSQPGADEAARLIMEARATEGLVSSRLLQVEMARAAHRDHFDVRVVDEFIAGVGLIEIGPDVIECASALTGEL
;
A
#
# COMPACT_ATOMS: atom_id res chain seq x y z
N MET A 1 8.64 -3.23 11.15
CA MET A 1 8.40 -3.06 9.70
C MET A 1 6.96 -3.41 9.44
N ILE A 2 6.17 -2.40 9.12
CA ILE A 2 4.72 -2.50 9.01
C ILE A 2 4.34 -2.75 7.55
N TYR A 3 3.46 -3.72 7.32
CA TYR A 3 2.88 -3.96 5.99
C TYR A 3 1.76 -2.96 5.73
N LEU A 4 1.89 -2.20 4.64
CA LEU A 4 0.89 -1.27 4.14
C LEU A 4 0.03 -1.97 3.09
N ASP A 5 -1.25 -2.14 3.41
CA ASP A 5 -2.24 -2.57 2.44
C ASP A 5 -2.70 -1.40 1.53
N THR A 6 -3.10 -1.73 0.32
CA THR A 6 -3.57 -0.78 -0.68
C THR A 6 -4.79 0.00 -0.22
N SER A 7 -5.70 -0.62 0.55
CA SER A 7 -6.87 0.09 1.07
C SER A 7 -6.49 1.28 1.96
N VAL A 8 -5.50 1.09 2.85
CA VAL A 8 -5.01 2.15 3.75
C VAL A 8 -4.21 3.21 2.98
N ALA A 9 -3.40 2.77 2.01
CA ALA A 9 -2.66 3.68 1.13
C ALA A 9 -3.61 4.60 0.35
N LEU A 10 -4.66 4.04 -0.25
CA LEU A 10 -5.66 4.80 -0.99
C LEU A 10 -6.49 5.68 -0.06
N LEU A 11 -6.88 5.20 1.13
CA LEU A 11 -7.62 6.00 2.10
C LEU A 11 -6.89 7.30 2.46
N ALA A 12 -5.56 7.23 2.62
CA ALA A 12 -4.75 8.41 2.92
C ALA A 12 -4.66 9.42 1.76
N LEU A 13 -4.85 8.97 0.51
CA LEU A 13 -4.81 9.84 -0.68
C LEU A 13 -6.20 10.32 -1.11
N LEU A 14 -7.24 9.55 -0.80
CA LEU A 14 -8.63 9.89 -1.04
C LEU A 14 -9.06 10.90 0.03
N SER A 15 -9.71 12.00 -0.35
CA SER A 15 -10.31 12.95 0.60
C SER A 15 -11.60 12.40 1.23
N GLN A 16 -11.51 11.21 1.82
CA GLN A 16 -12.61 10.47 2.44
C GLN A 16 -12.50 10.50 3.97
N PRO A 17 -13.59 10.20 4.70
CA PRO A 17 -13.52 10.07 6.15
C PRO A 17 -12.45 9.07 6.58
N GLY A 18 -11.53 9.48 7.44
CA GLY A 18 -10.41 8.66 7.90
C GLY A 18 -9.09 8.89 7.16
N ALA A 19 -9.06 9.73 6.13
CA ALA A 19 -7.84 10.04 5.38
C ALA A 19 -6.72 10.62 6.26
N ASP A 20 -7.05 11.59 7.12
CA ASP A 20 -6.07 12.24 8.00
C ASP A 20 -5.45 11.24 9.00
N GLU A 21 -6.27 10.34 9.53
CA GLU A 21 -5.81 9.30 10.47
C GLU A 21 -4.95 8.25 9.75
N ALA A 22 -5.35 7.82 8.55
CA ALA A 22 -4.54 6.92 7.73
C ALA A 22 -3.18 7.55 7.36
N ALA A 23 -3.17 8.82 6.96
CA ALA A 23 -1.95 9.56 6.67
C ALA A 23 -1.05 9.67 7.91
N ARG A 24 -1.63 9.96 9.08
CA ARG A 24 -0.91 10.00 10.35
C ARG A 24 -0.25 8.66 10.69
N LEU A 25 -1.00 7.56 10.61
CA LEU A 25 -0.50 6.21 10.88
C LEU A 25 0.61 5.80 9.90
N ILE A 26 0.47 6.14 8.61
CA ILE A 26 1.49 5.88 7.60
C ILE A 26 2.78 6.66 7.91
N MET A 27 2.67 7.95 8.25
CA MET A 27 3.82 8.77 8.60
C MET A 27 4.53 8.25 9.86
N GLU A 28 3.76 7.88 10.89
CA GLU A 28 4.26 7.32 12.13
C GLU A 28 5.01 5.99 11.88
N ALA A 29 4.37 5.04 11.19
CA ALA A 29 4.97 3.75 10.86
C ALA A 29 6.24 3.90 10.01
N ARG A 30 6.26 4.85 9.07
CA ARG A 30 7.45 5.16 8.25
C ARG A 30 8.60 5.67 9.11
N ALA A 31 8.32 6.46 10.14
CA ALA A 31 9.35 7.05 11.00
C ALA A 31 9.90 6.07 12.06
N THR A 32 9.08 5.14 12.56
CA THR A 32 9.45 4.27 13.69
C THR A 32 9.90 2.88 13.27
N GLU A 33 9.24 2.28 12.29
CA GLU A 33 9.35 0.85 11.99
C GLU A 33 9.74 0.52 10.54
N GLY A 34 9.63 1.51 9.65
CA GLY A 34 9.72 1.33 8.21
C GLY A 34 8.43 0.74 7.62
N LEU A 35 8.08 1.18 6.42
CA LEU A 35 6.87 0.78 5.72
C LEU A 35 7.22 -0.10 4.53
N VAL A 36 6.54 -1.23 4.40
CA VAL A 36 6.67 -2.12 3.23
C VAL A 36 5.32 -2.47 2.67
N SER A 37 5.31 -2.86 1.40
CA SER A 37 4.12 -3.44 0.78
C SER A 37 4.55 -4.43 -0.29
N SER A 38 3.60 -5.21 -0.78
CA SER A 38 3.87 -6.02 -1.95
C SER A 38 4.07 -5.16 -3.20
N ARG A 39 4.77 -5.71 -4.20
CA ARG A 39 4.95 -5.08 -5.51
C ARG A 39 3.62 -4.71 -6.18
N LEU A 40 2.52 -5.40 -5.83
CA LEU A 40 1.18 -5.14 -6.35
C LEU A 40 0.64 -3.75 -5.97
N LEU A 41 1.09 -3.16 -4.86
CA LEU A 41 0.70 -1.80 -4.46
C LEU A 41 0.92 -0.81 -5.62
N GLN A 42 2.02 -0.94 -6.39
CA GLN A 42 2.25 -0.05 -7.53
C GLN A 42 1.18 -0.21 -8.61
N VAL A 43 0.80 -1.44 -8.92
CA VAL A 43 -0.24 -1.73 -9.93
C VAL A 43 -1.59 -1.19 -9.45
N GLU A 44 -1.93 -1.42 -8.20
CA GLU A 44 -3.23 -1.07 -7.64
C GLU A 44 -3.39 0.44 -7.51
N MET A 45 -2.36 1.14 -7.03
CA MET A 45 -2.34 2.60 -6.92
C MET A 45 -2.38 3.27 -8.30
N ALA A 46 -1.66 2.75 -9.29
CA ALA A 46 -1.72 3.26 -10.66
C ALA A 46 -3.12 3.09 -11.27
N ARG A 47 -3.76 1.94 -11.03
CA ARG A 47 -5.14 1.69 -11.48
C ARG A 47 -6.14 2.59 -10.76
N ALA A 48 -5.97 2.82 -9.48
CA ALA A 48 -6.80 3.76 -8.72
C ALA A 48 -6.62 5.19 -9.22
N ALA A 49 -5.37 5.63 -9.48
CA ALA A 49 -5.09 6.93 -10.08
C ALA A 49 -5.79 7.13 -11.42
N HIS A 50 -5.77 6.11 -12.27
CA HIS A 50 -6.48 6.17 -13.53
C HIS A 50 -8.00 6.28 -13.37
N ARG A 51 -8.59 5.49 -12.47
CA ARG A 51 -10.04 5.43 -12.25
C ARG A 51 -10.58 6.68 -11.55
N ASP A 52 -9.88 7.16 -10.55
CA ASP A 52 -10.32 8.22 -9.64
C ASP A 52 -9.67 9.58 -10.00
N HIS A 53 -8.97 9.64 -11.14
CA HIS A 53 -8.31 10.82 -11.71
C HIS A 53 -7.28 11.49 -10.79
N PHE A 54 -6.50 10.69 -10.08
CA PHE A 54 -5.37 11.20 -9.29
C PHE A 54 -4.18 11.59 -10.15
N ASP A 55 -3.40 12.54 -9.64
CA ASP A 55 -2.08 12.85 -10.20
C ASP A 55 -1.13 11.68 -9.93
N VAL A 56 -0.68 11.03 -11.01
CA VAL A 56 0.25 9.90 -10.93
C VAL A 56 1.55 10.26 -10.19
N ARG A 57 1.95 11.54 -10.18
CA ARG A 57 3.15 12.00 -9.47
C ARG A 57 2.99 11.88 -7.96
N VAL A 58 1.78 12.08 -7.43
CA VAL A 58 1.48 11.89 -6.01
C VAL A 58 1.58 10.41 -5.64
N VAL A 59 1.13 9.52 -6.52
CA VAL A 59 1.29 8.08 -6.35
C VAL A 59 2.75 7.66 -6.37
N ASP A 60 3.53 8.17 -7.33
CA ASP A 60 4.97 7.84 -7.44
C ASP A 60 5.75 8.33 -6.21
N GLU A 61 5.48 9.54 -5.72
CA GLU A 61 6.10 10.09 -4.52
C GLU A 61 5.72 9.28 -3.27
N PHE A 62 4.45 8.89 -3.15
CA PHE A 62 3.99 8.04 -2.07
C PHE A 62 4.72 6.69 -2.08
N ILE A 63 4.77 6.02 -3.24
CA ILE A 63 5.40 4.70 -3.39
C ILE A 63 6.91 4.76 -3.13
N ALA A 64 7.60 5.85 -3.50
CA ALA A 64 9.02 6.01 -3.24
C ALA A 64 9.39 5.93 -1.74
N GLY A 65 8.41 6.17 -0.85
CA GLY A 65 8.56 6.02 0.59
C GLY A 65 8.34 4.62 1.14
N VAL A 66 7.99 3.64 0.31
CA VAL A 66 7.59 2.29 0.70
C VAL A 66 8.57 1.26 0.14
N GLY A 67 9.08 0.38 1.00
CA GLY A 67 9.88 -0.78 0.57
C GLY A 67 8.98 -1.80 -0.13
N LEU A 68 9.18 -2.02 -1.43
CA LEU A 68 8.37 -2.96 -2.19
C LEU A 68 8.99 -4.36 -2.16
N ILE A 69 8.17 -5.34 -1.77
CA ILE A 69 8.53 -6.76 -1.69
C ILE A 69 8.02 -7.46 -2.96
N GLU A 70 8.92 -8.17 -3.64
CA GLU A 70 8.58 -8.96 -4.82
C GLU A 70 7.66 -10.13 -4.46
N ILE A 71 6.75 -10.47 -5.38
CA ILE A 71 5.89 -11.65 -5.24
C ILE A 71 6.39 -12.74 -6.18
N GLY A 72 7.14 -13.68 -5.62
CA GLY A 72 7.63 -14.87 -6.31
C GLY A 72 6.66 -16.06 -6.23
N PRO A 73 6.95 -17.15 -6.96
CA PRO A 73 6.15 -18.38 -6.90
C PRO A 73 6.04 -18.95 -5.47
N ASP A 74 7.10 -18.84 -4.67
CA ASP A 74 7.15 -19.26 -3.27
C ASP A 74 6.15 -18.52 -2.39
N VAL A 75 6.01 -17.20 -2.58
CA VAL A 75 5.03 -16.38 -1.88
C VAL A 75 3.61 -16.80 -2.26
N ILE A 76 3.38 -17.08 -3.55
CA ILE A 76 2.08 -17.54 -4.06
C ILE A 76 1.71 -18.92 -3.49
N GLU A 77 2.66 -19.85 -3.47
CA GLU A 77 2.46 -21.19 -2.89
C GLU A 77 2.14 -21.09 -1.40
N CYS A 78 2.89 -20.28 -0.65
CA CYS A 78 2.66 -20.06 0.77
C CYS A 78 1.28 -19.43 1.03
N ALA A 79 0.92 -18.38 0.29
CA ALA A 79 -0.38 -17.74 0.37
C ALA A 79 -1.53 -18.68 0.01
N SER A 80 -1.33 -19.57 -0.98
CA SER A 80 -2.34 -20.55 -1.39
C SER A 80 -2.55 -21.65 -0.33
N ALA A 81 -1.51 -21.97 0.44
CA ALA A 81 -1.56 -22.93 1.53
C ALA A 81 -2.08 -22.35 2.85
N LEU A 82 -2.16 -21.02 2.97
CA LEU A 82 -2.79 -20.32 4.09
C LEU A 82 -4.32 -20.49 3.99
N THR A 83 -4.81 -21.65 4.41
CA THR A 83 -6.25 -21.99 4.43
C THR A 83 -6.94 -21.60 5.75
N GLY A 84 -6.25 -20.85 6.62
CA GLY A 84 -6.77 -20.40 7.91
C GLY A 84 -7.42 -19.03 7.80
N GLU A 85 -8.74 -19.04 7.66
CA GLU A 85 -9.71 -17.94 7.86
C GLU A 85 -9.37 -16.58 7.21
N LEU A 86 -9.94 -16.35 6.02
CA LEU A 86 -10.30 -15.02 5.55
C LEU A 86 -11.61 -14.56 6.21
#